data_AF-A0AAU2QR55-F1
#
_entry.id   AF-A0AAU2QR55-F1
#
_cell.length_a   1.000
_cell.length_b   1.000
_cell.length_c   1.000
_cell.angle_alpha   90.00
_cell.angle_beta   90.00
_cell.angle_gamma   90.00
#
_symmetry.space_group_name_H-M   'P 1'
#
loop_
_entity.id
_entity.type
_entity.pdbx_description
1 polymer ?
#
loop_
_entity_poly.entity_id
_entity_poly.type
_entity_poly.pdbx_seq_one_letter_code
_entity_poly.pdbx_strand_id
1 'polypeptide(L)'
;MPELRDEPQASTGTEPLTETLRKNHAARARSAYVRAEAACRHAGIGPDAVEFVPKSPAGRAAHSLRLSAQSLSALATSAPDPAADARCARNVAAAAALAAQAAQTHGGENANGSEAASHAATRAASNAASNAAFHTAVKASQAAAAAAGGSAAGRDPVLNAAAEQAEKDAVEAARAAGWIQPRPR
;
A
#
# COMPACT_ATOMS: atom_id res chain seq x y z
N MET A 1 59.57 -2.50 -16.85
CA MET A 1 58.76 -1.45 -16.18
C MET A 1 57.92 -0.75 -17.23
N PRO A 2 56.57 -0.75 -17.20
CA PRO A 2 55.65 -1.53 -16.36
C PRO A 2 54.69 -2.43 -17.18
N GLU A 3 54.29 -3.54 -16.58
CA GLU A 3 53.17 -4.37 -17.04
C GLU A 3 51.85 -3.61 -16.82
N LEU A 4 51.05 -3.46 -17.87
CA LEU A 4 49.65 -3.06 -17.76
C LEU A 4 48.89 -4.23 -17.11
N ARG A 5 48.62 -4.08 -15.82
CA ARG A 5 47.64 -4.88 -15.10
C ARG A 5 46.28 -4.50 -15.62
N ASP A 6 45.66 -5.39 -16.39
CA ASP A 6 44.22 -5.39 -16.58
C ASP A 6 43.60 -6.55 -15.79
N GLU A 7 42.37 -6.31 -15.35
CA GLU A 7 41.46 -7.10 -14.51
C GLU A 7 41.40 -6.69 -13.01
N PRO A 8 40.20 -6.44 -12.46
CA PRO A 8 39.01 -7.26 -12.71
C PRO A 8 37.73 -6.47 -13.09
N GLN A 9 37.09 -6.81 -14.20
CA GLN A 9 35.68 -6.45 -14.46
C GLN A 9 34.76 -7.57 -13.95
N ALA A 10 34.43 -7.51 -12.66
CA ALA A 10 33.35 -8.30 -12.07
C ALA A 10 32.27 -7.36 -11.50
N SER A 11 31.37 -6.86 -12.36
CA SER A 11 30.16 -6.10 -11.96
C SER A 11 28.85 -6.81 -12.35
N THR A 12 28.86 -8.13 -12.50
CA THR A 12 27.67 -8.91 -12.88
C THR A 12 26.77 -9.31 -11.69
N GLY A 13 27.20 -9.04 -10.45
CA GLY A 13 26.47 -9.41 -9.22
C GLY A 13 25.41 -8.40 -8.74
N THR A 14 25.46 -7.14 -9.18
CA THR A 14 24.62 -6.05 -8.64
C THR A 14 23.30 -5.87 -9.40
N GLU A 15 23.28 -6.13 -10.72
CA GLU A 15 22.07 -6.01 -11.54
C GLU A 15 20.97 -7.04 -11.19
N PRO A 16 21.29 -8.34 -10.95
CA PRO A 16 20.26 -9.32 -10.58
C PRO A 16 19.57 -9.00 -9.25
N LEU A 17 20.32 -8.45 -8.28
CA LEU A 17 19.80 -8.03 -6.99
C LEU A 17 18.89 -6.80 -7.12
N THR A 18 19.29 -5.82 -7.93
CA THR A 18 18.53 -4.57 -8.12
C THR A 18 17.19 -4.84 -8.80
N GLU A 19 17.17 -5.72 -9.80
CA GLU A 19 15.93 -6.14 -10.47
C GLU A 19 15.01 -6.95 -9.53
N THR A 20 15.60 -7.76 -8.64
CA THR A 20 14.82 -8.48 -7.62
C THR A 20 14.17 -7.52 -6.63
N LEU A 21 14.93 -6.54 -6.12
CA LEU A 21 14.40 -5.51 -5.21
C LEU A 21 13.27 -4.72 -5.87
N ARG A 22 13.47 -4.32 -7.14
CA ARG A 22 12.43 -3.70 -7.96
C ARG A 22 11.15 -4.52 -8.00
N LYS A 23 11.25 -5.80 -8.35
CA LYS A 23 10.08 -6.69 -8.45
C LYS A 23 9.32 -6.75 -7.13
N ASN A 24 10.04 -6.85 -6.01
CA ASN A 24 9.45 -6.89 -4.67
C ASN A 24 8.76 -5.56 -4.31
N HIS A 25 9.42 -4.43 -4.52
CA HIS A 25 8.84 -3.11 -4.26
C HIS A 25 7.62 -2.84 -5.14
N ALA A 26 7.68 -3.16 -6.43
CA ALA A 26 6.57 -3.00 -7.36
C ALA A 26 5.40 -3.92 -7.01
N ALA A 27 5.66 -5.16 -6.58
CA ALA A 27 4.63 -6.08 -6.11
C ALA A 27 3.91 -5.54 -4.85
N ARG A 28 4.68 -5.07 -3.86
CA ARG A 28 4.14 -4.45 -2.65
C ARG A 28 3.31 -3.21 -2.97
N ALA A 29 3.82 -2.34 -3.85
CA ALA A 29 3.11 -1.14 -4.29
C ALA A 29 1.77 -1.49 -4.99
N ARG A 30 1.78 -2.47 -5.90
CA ARG A 30 0.54 -2.94 -6.55
C ARG A 30 -0.46 -3.55 -5.56
N SER A 31 0.01 -4.33 -4.59
CA SER A 31 -0.84 -4.88 -3.53
C SER A 31 -1.52 -3.77 -2.73
N ALA A 32 -0.75 -2.79 -2.28
CA ALA A 32 -1.27 -1.64 -1.53
C ALA A 32 -2.26 -0.83 -2.36
N TYR A 33 -2.01 -0.65 -3.66
CA TYR A 33 -2.92 0.03 -4.58
C TYR A 33 -4.27 -0.69 -4.70
N VAL A 34 -4.27 -2.00 -4.96
CA VAL A 34 -5.50 -2.81 -5.05
C VAL A 34 -6.30 -2.74 -3.74
N ARG A 35 -5.61 -2.79 -2.59
CA ARG A 35 -6.24 -2.64 -1.28
C ARG A 35 -6.83 -1.24 -1.07
N ALA A 36 -6.14 -0.20 -1.54
CA ALA A 36 -6.65 1.17 -1.51
C ALA A 36 -7.91 1.32 -2.38
N GLU A 37 -7.92 0.79 -3.60
CA GLU A 37 -9.11 0.78 -4.48
C GLU A 37 -10.29 0.06 -3.82
N ALA A 38 -10.04 -1.08 -3.17
CA ALA A 38 -11.06 -1.83 -2.45
C ALA A 38 -11.64 -1.03 -1.28
N ALA A 39 -10.79 -0.39 -0.47
CA ALA A 39 -11.23 0.46 0.64
C ALA A 39 -12.02 1.69 0.15
N CYS A 40 -11.57 2.38 -0.90
CA CYS A 40 -12.31 3.48 -1.52
C CYS A 40 -13.69 3.03 -2.01
N ARG A 41 -13.77 1.90 -2.72
CA ARG A 41 -15.07 1.34 -3.17
C ARG A 41 -15.99 1.01 -2.00
N HIS A 42 -15.47 0.41 -0.94
CA HIS A 42 -16.25 0.14 0.27
C HIS A 42 -16.80 1.42 0.91
N ALA A 43 -16.03 2.51 0.87
CA ALA A 43 -16.43 3.82 1.37
C ALA A 43 -17.33 4.62 0.40
N GLY A 44 -17.72 4.06 -0.75
CA GLY A 44 -18.48 4.77 -1.77
C GLY A 44 -17.69 5.87 -2.51
N ILE A 45 -16.35 5.86 -2.41
CA ILE A 45 -15.48 6.86 -3.02
C ILE A 45 -15.13 6.41 -4.45
N GLY A 46 -15.75 7.08 -5.43
CA GLY A 46 -15.46 6.91 -6.85
C GLY A 46 -14.41 7.89 -7.40
N PRO A 47 -14.03 7.76 -8.69
CA PRO A 47 -13.10 8.67 -9.35
C PRO A 47 -13.62 10.12 -9.42
N ASP A 48 -14.94 10.31 -9.38
CA ASP A 48 -15.58 11.64 -9.42
C ASP A 48 -15.35 12.45 -8.13
N ALA A 49 -14.90 11.80 -7.05
CA ALA A 49 -14.52 12.47 -5.81
C ALA A 49 -13.12 13.12 -5.88
N VAL A 50 -12.39 12.98 -6.99
CA VAL A 50 -11.06 13.58 -7.16
C VAL A 50 -11.18 15.09 -7.31
N GLU A 51 -10.68 15.82 -6.32
CA GLU A 51 -10.55 17.27 -6.35
C GLU A 51 -9.09 17.69 -6.66
N PHE A 52 -8.93 18.86 -7.29
CA PHE A 52 -7.59 19.45 -7.54
C PHE A 52 -6.89 19.82 -6.23
N VAL A 53 -7.62 20.46 -5.31
CA VAL A 53 -7.20 20.69 -3.92
C VAL A 53 -8.18 19.96 -3.01
N PRO A 54 -7.85 18.76 -2.52
CA PRO A 54 -8.73 17.98 -1.68
C PRO A 54 -9.09 18.67 -0.37
N LYS A 55 -10.38 18.95 -0.16
CA LYS A 55 -10.89 19.57 1.09
C LYS A 55 -11.53 18.57 2.04
N SER A 56 -11.85 17.37 1.56
CA SER A 56 -12.51 16.31 2.33
C SER A 56 -11.61 15.07 2.50
N PRO A 57 -11.84 14.23 3.53
CA PRO A 57 -11.19 12.93 3.64
C PRO A 57 -11.38 12.06 2.39
N ALA A 58 -12.60 12.04 1.82
CA ALA A 58 -12.91 11.31 0.60
C ALA A 58 -12.11 11.82 -0.61
N GLY A 59 -12.07 13.15 -0.82
CA GLY A 59 -11.30 13.76 -1.89
C GLY A 59 -9.79 13.52 -1.74
N ARG A 60 -9.28 13.50 -0.50
CA ARG A 60 -7.85 13.16 -0.24
C ARG A 60 -7.55 11.72 -0.63
N ALA A 61 -8.40 10.77 -0.21
CA ALA A 61 -8.24 9.36 -0.56
C ALA A 61 -8.28 9.15 -2.08
N ALA A 62 -9.27 9.73 -2.77
CA ALA A 62 -9.40 9.65 -4.23
C ALA A 62 -8.20 10.25 -4.96
N HIS A 63 -7.75 11.45 -4.53
CA HIS A 63 -6.59 12.12 -5.13
C HIS A 63 -5.29 11.34 -4.92
N SER A 64 -5.05 10.83 -3.70
CA SER A 64 -3.87 10.01 -3.39
C SER A 64 -3.86 8.70 -4.18
N LEU A 65 -5.02 8.09 -4.40
CA LEU A 65 -5.15 6.88 -5.23
C LEU A 65 -4.79 7.17 -6.70
N ARG A 66 -5.28 8.28 -7.26
CA ARG A 66 -4.94 8.71 -8.62
C ARG A 66 -3.43 8.96 -8.78
N LEU A 67 -2.80 9.67 -7.84
CA LEU A 67 -1.35 9.90 -7.87
C LEU A 67 -0.56 8.59 -7.74
N SER A 68 -1.08 7.63 -6.96
CA SER A 68 -0.47 6.30 -6.81
C SER A 68 -0.50 5.51 -8.12
N ALA A 69 -1.62 5.53 -8.85
CA ALA A 69 -1.73 4.90 -10.17
C ALA A 69 -0.73 5.50 -11.18
N GLN A 70 -0.59 6.82 -11.18
CA GLN A 70 0.39 7.52 -12.01
C GLN A 70 1.83 7.14 -11.65
N SER A 71 2.14 7.08 -10.35
CA SER A 71 3.47 6.68 -9.86
C SER A 71 3.82 5.24 -10.24
N LEU A 72 2.86 4.32 -10.15
CA LEU A 72 3.04 2.92 -10.58
C LEU A 72 3.27 2.80 -12.09
N SER A 73 2.55 3.60 -12.88
CA SER A 73 2.72 3.63 -14.34
C SER A 73 4.11 4.14 -14.73
N ALA A 74 4.57 5.23 -14.08
CA ALA A 74 5.91 5.77 -14.29
C ALA A 74 7.01 4.80 -13.87
N LEU A 75 6.79 4.03 -12.79
CA LEU A 75 7.73 3.01 -12.33
C LEU A 75 7.97 1.93 -13.40
N ALA A 76 6.93 1.53 -14.13
CA ALA A 76 7.00 0.48 -15.14
C ALA A 76 7.90 0.82 -16.33
N THR A 77 8.16 2.12 -16.58
CA THR A 77 8.99 2.60 -17.68
C THR A 77 10.34 3.16 -17.24
N SER A 78 10.62 3.18 -15.93
CA SER A 78 11.82 3.80 -15.36
C SER A 78 12.96 2.80 -15.14
N ALA A 79 14.20 3.27 -15.16
CA ALA A 79 15.38 2.42 -14.91
C ALA A 79 15.49 1.96 -13.44
N PRO A 80 16.06 0.77 -13.16
CA PRO A 80 16.68 0.32 -11.92
C PRO A 80 16.89 1.24 -10.71
N ASP A 81 15.97 1.51 -9.78
CA ASP A 81 16.34 2.28 -8.56
C ASP A 81 15.61 1.81 -7.29
N PRO A 82 16.26 1.00 -6.43
CA PRO A 82 15.67 0.51 -5.19
C PRO A 82 15.15 1.61 -4.26
N ALA A 83 15.81 2.77 -4.20
CA ALA A 83 15.40 3.85 -3.31
C ALA A 83 14.14 4.54 -3.85
N ALA A 84 14.09 4.82 -5.16
CA ALA A 84 12.89 5.36 -5.80
C ALA A 84 11.72 4.35 -5.77
N ASP A 85 11.99 3.08 -6.09
CA ASP A 85 11.02 1.99 -6.09
C ASP A 85 10.43 1.79 -4.66
N ALA A 86 11.27 1.84 -3.62
CA ALA A 86 10.81 1.77 -2.22
C ALA A 86 9.97 2.99 -1.81
N ARG A 87 10.36 4.21 -2.23
CA ARG A 87 9.55 5.44 -1.97
C ARG A 87 8.22 5.39 -2.68
N CYS A 88 8.16 4.86 -3.90
CA CYS A 88 6.91 4.60 -4.61
C CYS A 88 6.02 3.68 -3.76
N ALA A 89 6.53 2.52 -3.35
CA ALA A 89 5.78 1.59 -2.50
C ALA A 89 5.29 2.21 -1.19
N ARG A 90 6.12 3.04 -0.54
CA ARG A 90 5.73 3.80 0.66
C ARG A 90 4.57 4.75 0.38
N ASN A 91 4.65 5.54 -0.68
CA ASN A 91 3.62 6.53 -1.00
C ASN A 91 2.28 5.85 -1.31
N VAL A 92 2.31 4.72 -2.01
CA VAL A 92 1.09 3.92 -2.28
C VAL A 92 0.54 3.30 -0.98
N ALA A 93 1.40 2.79 -0.09
CA ALA A 93 0.97 2.29 1.21
C ALA A 93 0.33 3.38 2.09
N ALA A 94 0.84 4.61 2.03
CA ALA A 94 0.24 5.76 2.69
C ALA A 94 -1.13 6.12 2.10
N ALA A 95 -1.28 6.08 0.77
CA ALA A 95 -2.59 6.25 0.12
C ALA A 95 -3.59 5.16 0.55
N ALA A 96 -3.12 3.92 0.69
CA ALA A 96 -3.95 2.82 1.19
C ALA A 96 -4.40 3.03 2.64
N ALA A 97 -3.57 3.63 3.50
CA ALA A 97 -3.97 4.00 4.87
C ALA A 97 -5.03 5.12 4.89
N LEU A 98 -4.93 6.12 4.00
CA LEU A 98 -5.97 7.15 3.85
C LEU A 98 -7.30 6.56 3.36
N ALA A 99 -7.26 5.65 2.38
CA ALA A 99 -8.44 4.94 1.90
C ALA A 99 -9.07 4.06 3.01
N ALA A 100 -8.24 3.37 3.79
CA ALA A 100 -8.69 2.56 4.92
C ALA A 100 -9.33 3.41 6.03
N GLN A 101 -8.84 4.63 6.27
CA GLN A 101 -9.46 5.58 7.20
C GLN A 101 -10.89 5.94 6.74
N ALA A 102 -11.06 6.24 5.44
CA ALA A 102 -12.38 6.56 4.89
C ALA A 102 -13.35 5.37 4.95
N ALA A 103 -12.86 4.15 4.69
CA ALA A 103 -13.64 2.93 4.82
C ALA A 103 -14.07 2.66 6.27
N GLN A 104 -13.17 2.87 7.23
CA GLN A 104 -13.46 2.74 8.66
C GLN A 104 -14.58 3.70 9.11
N THR A 105 -14.54 4.97 8.67
CA THR A 105 -15.56 5.96 9.03
C THR A 105 -16.91 5.65 8.41
N HIS A 106 -16.94 5.17 7.15
CA HIS A 106 -18.18 4.80 6.46
C HIS A 106 -18.94 3.66 7.17
N GLY A 107 -18.23 2.69 7.74
CA GLY A 107 -18.84 1.61 8.54
C GLY A 107 -19.58 2.09 9.80
N GLY A 108 -19.25 3.28 10.31
CA GLY A 108 -19.88 3.89 11.49
C GLY A 108 -21.15 4.68 11.22
N GLU A 109 -21.37 5.18 10.00
CA GLU A 109 -22.48 6.09 9.67
C GLU A 109 -23.82 5.38 9.41
N ASN A 110 -23.79 4.08 9.09
CA ASN A 110 -24.99 3.25 8.93
C ASN A 110 -25.70 2.89 10.26
N ALA A 111 -25.46 3.66 11.35
CA ALA A 111 -25.84 3.35 12.72
C ALA A 111 -27.21 3.88 13.20
N ASN A 112 -27.94 4.66 12.38
CA ASN A 112 -29.13 5.41 12.83
C ASN A 112 -30.50 4.80 12.39
N GLY A 113 -30.60 3.48 12.24
CA GLY A 113 -31.85 2.78 11.90
C GLY A 113 -32.41 1.90 13.03
N SER A 114 -33.73 1.93 13.23
CA SER A 114 -34.48 1.28 14.32
C SER A 114 -34.52 -0.27 14.30
N GLU A 115 -33.87 -0.93 13.33
CA GLU A 115 -33.69 -2.40 13.30
C GLU A 115 -32.42 -2.88 14.05
N ALA A 116 -31.77 -1.98 14.79
CA ALA A 116 -30.44 -2.18 15.34
C ALA A 116 -30.31 -3.35 16.35
N ALA A 117 -31.31 -3.68 17.17
CA ALA A 117 -31.08 -4.60 18.30
C ALA A 117 -30.71 -6.05 17.88
N SER A 118 -31.30 -6.59 16.81
CA SER A 118 -31.12 -7.99 16.39
C SER A 118 -29.81 -8.29 15.66
N HIS A 119 -29.08 -7.25 15.22
CA HIS A 119 -27.82 -7.39 14.47
C HIS A 119 -26.62 -6.73 15.17
N ALA A 120 -26.75 -6.40 16.46
CA ALA A 120 -25.73 -5.68 17.21
C ALA A 120 -24.38 -6.42 17.27
N ALA A 121 -24.40 -7.73 17.50
CA ALA A 121 -23.18 -8.56 17.52
C ALA A 121 -22.47 -8.58 16.15
N THR A 122 -23.22 -8.75 15.06
CA THR A 122 -22.70 -8.75 13.69
C THR A 122 -22.09 -7.39 13.33
N ARG A 123 -22.73 -6.29 13.72
CA ARG A 123 -22.18 -4.94 13.49
C ARG A 123 -20.93 -4.66 14.32
N ALA A 124 -20.91 -5.08 15.58
CA ALA A 124 -19.71 -4.95 16.43
C ALA A 124 -18.52 -5.71 15.82
N ALA A 125 -18.76 -6.94 15.33
CA ALA A 125 -17.75 -7.72 14.63
C ALA A 125 -17.27 -7.04 13.34
N SER A 126 -18.19 -6.49 12.53
CA SER A 126 -17.84 -5.73 11.32
C SER A 126 -17.01 -4.49 11.63
N ASN A 127 -17.38 -3.73 12.67
CA ASN A 127 -16.63 -2.54 13.09
C ASN A 127 -15.24 -2.90 13.62
N ALA A 128 -15.12 -3.98 14.39
CA ALA A 128 -13.83 -4.49 14.86
C ALA A 128 -12.94 -4.90 13.67
N ALA A 129 -13.50 -5.58 12.67
CA ALA A 129 -12.79 -5.94 11.45
C ALA A 129 -12.33 -4.71 10.65
N SER A 130 -13.19 -3.70 10.46
CA SER A 130 -12.82 -2.43 9.82
C SER A 130 -11.73 -1.68 10.57
N ASN A 131 -11.79 -1.66 11.91
CA ASN A 131 -10.74 -1.06 12.74
C ASN A 131 -9.40 -1.81 12.59
N ALA A 132 -9.43 -3.15 12.63
CA ALA A 132 -8.24 -3.97 12.41
C ALA A 132 -7.63 -3.73 11.02
N ALA A 133 -8.46 -3.60 9.99
CA ALA A 133 -8.02 -3.32 8.63
C ALA A 133 -7.39 -1.91 8.50
N PHE A 134 -7.91 -0.91 9.22
CA PHE A 134 -7.27 0.41 9.30
C PHE A 134 -5.92 0.37 10.02
N HIS A 135 -5.86 -0.23 11.21
CA HIS A 135 -4.61 -0.29 11.98
C HIS A 135 -3.50 -1.07 11.26
N THR A 136 -3.84 -2.19 10.61
CA THR A 136 -2.87 -2.95 9.81
C THR A 136 -2.43 -2.18 8.56
N ALA A 137 -3.31 -1.41 7.92
CA ALA A 137 -2.94 -0.50 6.83
C ALA A 137 -1.93 0.58 7.27
N VAL A 138 -2.14 1.18 8.45
CA VAL A 138 -1.20 2.16 9.03
C VAL A 138 0.15 1.49 9.32
N LYS A 139 0.16 0.30 9.92
CA LYS A 139 1.38 -0.48 10.17
C LYS A 139 2.14 -0.80 8.88
N ALA A 140 1.44 -1.19 7.82
CA ALA A 140 2.03 -1.41 6.50
C ALA A 140 2.67 -0.14 5.94
N SER A 141 2.00 1.02 6.06
CA SER A 141 2.55 2.31 5.65
C SER A 141 3.81 2.68 6.44
N GLN A 142 3.83 2.44 7.75
CA GLN A 142 5.00 2.71 8.61
C GLN A 142 6.18 1.79 8.27
N ALA A 143 5.93 0.49 8.09
CA ALA A 143 6.97 -0.46 7.70
C ALA A 143 7.55 -0.12 6.31
N ALA A 144 6.70 0.25 5.35
CA ALA A 144 7.16 0.72 4.04
C ALA A 144 7.97 2.03 4.14
N ALA A 145 7.63 2.92 5.06
CA ALA A 145 8.40 4.13 5.31
C ALA A 145 9.79 3.83 5.89
N ALA A 146 9.89 2.89 6.83
CA ALA A 146 11.16 2.41 7.35
C ALA A 146 12.03 1.81 6.24
N ALA A 147 11.46 0.93 5.42
CA ALA A 147 12.17 0.31 4.29
C ALA A 147 12.65 1.32 3.24
N ALA A 148 11.92 2.41 3.02
CA ALA A 148 12.27 3.47 2.07
C ALA A 148 13.21 4.56 2.65
N GLY A 149 13.52 4.49 3.94
CA GLY A 149 14.33 5.48 4.66
C GLY A 149 15.76 5.01 4.97
N GLY A 150 16.50 5.86 5.66
CA GLY A 150 17.84 5.55 6.15
C GLY A 150 18.93 5.50 5.07
N SER A 151 20.13 5.04 5.48
CA SER A 151 21.32 4.93 4.63
C SER A 151 21.26 3.77 3.62
N ALA A 152 20.39 2.79 3.85
CA ALA A 152 20.17 1.62 3.00
C ALA A 152 18.77 1.62 2.35
N ALA A 153 18.25 2.80 1.99
CA ALA A 153 16.91 2.98 1.44
C ALA A 153 16.60 1.98 0.30
N GLY A 154 15.58 1.14 0.51
CA GLY A 154 15.14 0.10 -0.42
C GLY A 154 16.02 -1.14 -0.50
N ARG A 155 17.18 -1.17 0.17
CA ARG A 155 18.17 -2.25 0.06
C ARG A 155 18.27 -3.13 1.30
N ASP A 156 17.82 -2.65 2.45
CA ASP A 156 17.85 -3.42 3.70
C ASP A 156 16.89 -4.63 3.62
N PRO A 157 17.40 -5.87 3.64
CA PRO A 157 16.57 -7.07 3.49
C PRO A 157 15.63 -7.29 4.67
N VAL A 158 16.01 -6.91 5.89
CA VAL A 158 15.20 -7.09 7.10
C VAL A 158 14.02 -6.13 7.08
N LEU A 159 14.27 -4.86 6.77
CA LEU A 159 13.21 -3.86 6.65
C LEU A 159 12.27 -4.17 5.49
N ASN A 160 12.81 -4.67 4.37
CA ASN A 160 12.02 -5.08 3.23
C ASN A 160 11.09 -6.26 3.55
N ALA A 161 11.60 -7.30 4.22
CA ALA A 161 10.80 -8.43 4.66
C ALA A 161 9.71 -8.03 5.68
N ALA A 162 10.03 -7.13 6.62
CA ALA A 162 9.07 -6.59 7.57
C ALA A 162 7.93 -5.83 6.87
N ALA A 163 8.26 -5.02 5.86
CA ALA A 163 7.27 -4.30 5.06
C ALA A 163 6.41 -5.24 4.19
N GLU A 164 6.98 -6.33 3.67
CA GLU A 164 6.22 -7.37 2.96
C GLU A 164 5.25 -8.10 3.89
N GLN A 165 5.69 -8.47 5.10
CA GLN A 165 4.81 -9.12 6.06
C GLN A 165 3.67 -8.18 6.51
N ALA A 166 3.98 -6.92 6.80
CA ALA A 166 2.96 -5.95 7.18
C ALA A 166 1.93 -5.71 6.06
N GLU A 167 2.34 -5.74 4.78
CA GLU A 167 1.40 -5.67 3.66
C GLU A 167 0.51 -6.93 3.56
N LYS A 168 1.05 -8.13 3.80
CA LYS A 168 0.24 -9.36 3.87
C LYS A 168 -0.81 -9.28 4.97
N ASP A 169 -0.41 -8.88 6.18
CA ASP A 169 -1.32 -8.69 7.32
C ASP A 169 -2.44 -7.69 6.98
N ALA A 170 -2.11 -6.59 6.29
CA ALA A 170 -3.08 -5.58 5.88
C ALA A 170 -4.07 -6.09 4.82
N VAL A 171 -3.62 -6.94 3.89
CA VAL A 171 -4.50 -7.58 2.91
C VAL A 171 -5.45 -8.56 3.59
N GLU A 172 -4.97 -9.36 4.54
CA GLU A 172 -5.80 -10.29 5.30
C GLU A 172 -6.87 -9.56 6.13
N ALA A 173 -6.48 -8.50 6.83
CA ALA A 173 -7.43 -7.69 7.59
C ALA A 173 -8.47 -7.02 6.68
N ALA A 174 -8.07 -6.50 5.52
CA ALA A 174 -9.00 -5.92 4.54
C ALA A 174 -9.97 -6.97 3.94
N ARG A 175 -9.56 -8.23 3.81
CA ARG A 175 -10.46 -9.35 3.45
C ARG A 175 -11.42 -9.68 4.59
N ALA A 176 -10.94 -9.75 5.82
CA ALA A 176 -11.77 -10.00 7.00
C ALA A 176 -12.83 -8.89 7.20
N ALA A 177 -12.49 -7.64 6.85
CA ALA A 177 -13.42 -6.51 6.84
C ALA A 177 -14.38 -6.51 5.63
N GLY A 178 -14.24 -7.46 4.70
CA GLY A 178 -15.10 -7.56 3.51
C GLY A 178 -14.82 -6.50 2.43
N TRP A 179 -13.72 -5.75 2.53
CA TRP A 179 -13.37 -4.71 1.55
C TRP A 179 -12.86 -5.34 0.25
N ILE A 180 -12.04 -6.39 0.38
CA ILE A 180 -11.50 -7.15 -0.75
C ILE A 180 -12.32 -8.43 -0.91
N GLN A 181 -13.09 -8.52 -1.98
CA GLN A 181 -13.75 -9.77 -2.34
C GLN A 181 -12.72 -10.77 -2.89
N PRO A 182 -12.81 -12.06 -2.50
CA PRO A 182 -12.10 -13.10 -3.24
C PRO A 182 -12.62 -13.09 -4.68
N ARG A 183 -11.72 -13.16 -5.67
CA ARG A 183 -12.17 -13.31 -7.07
C ARG A 183 -13.02 -14.59 -7.16
N PRO A 184 -14.17 -14.55 -7.85
CA PRO A 184 -14.89 -15.77 -8.17
C PRO A 184 -13.93 -16.69 -8.94
N ARG A 185 -13.89 -17.97 -8.53
CA ARG A 185 -13.14 -19.02 -9.22
C ARG A 185 -13.87 -19.41 -10.50
#